data_AF-A0A3P1XYU3-F1
#
_entry.id   AF-A0A3P1XYU3-F1
#
_cell.length_a   1.000
_cell.length_b   1.000
_cell.length_c   1.000
_cell.angle_alpha   90.00
_cell.angle_beta   90.00
_cell.angle_gamma   90.00
#
_symmetry.space_group_name_H-M   'P 1'
#
loop_
_entity.id
_entity.type
_entity.pdbx_description
1 polymer ?
#
loop_
_entity_poly.entity_id
_entity_poly.type
_entity_poly.pdbx_seq_one_letter_code
_entity_poly.pdbx_strand_id
1 'polypeptide(L)'
;MIQKKIILIYNKMWDCPLDIPYEQIPPDYIITTDRNLYDKADVVVFHMPTLYHELSGDLNKHTNQKWVAWYLESEANYPFLKDQKIMSLFDYHMSYRQKAEIIYPYYQYDHIDIFHKEKRALKKKGYDGIKSIQQKPQVRIYSGANEIHKNRFLW
;
A
#
# COMPACT_ATOMS: atom_id res chain seq x y z
N MET A 1 27.29 -0.19 -19.40
CA MET A 1 26.70 0.33 -18.15
C MET A 1 25.30 -0.26 -18.04
N ILE A 2 24.91 -0.77 -16.87
CA ILE A 2 23.54 -1.26 -16.64
C ILE A 2 22.63 -0.03 -16.52
N GLN A 3 21.60 0.05 -17.36
CA GLN A 3 20.58 1.10 -17.25
C GLN A 3 19.77 0.84 -15.98
N LYS A 4 19.78 1.79 -15.04
CA LYS A 4 18.99 1.68 -13.81
C LYS A 4 17.50 1.91 -14.11
N LYS A 5 16.64 1.14 -13.43
CA LYS A 5 15.19 1.26 -13.42
C LYS A 5 14.75 2.24 -12.34
N ILE A 6 13.92 3.21 -12.71
CA ILE A 6 13.47 4.27 -11.81
C ILE A 6 12.03 4.01 -11.37
N ILE A 7 11.84 3.92 -10.05
CA ILE A 7 10.54 3.89 -9.38
C ILE A 7 10.35 5.24 -8.70
N LEU A 8 9.40 6.03 -9.18
CA LEU A 8 9.02 7.31 -8.61
C LEU A 8 7.83 7.13 -7.66
N ILE A 9 7.99 7.51 -6.41
CA ILE A 9 6.85 7.73 -5.49
C ILE A 9 6.39 9.16 -5.70
N TYR A 10 5.29 9.34 -6.44
CA TYR A 10 4.83 10.66 -6.88
C TYR A 10 4.36 11.51 -5.69
N ASN A 11 3.54 10.93 -4.83
CA ASN A 11 3.02 11.55 -3.62
C ASN A 11 3.05 10.58 -2.44
N LYS A 12 3.16 11.13 -1.23
CA LYS A 12 3.24 10.36 0.00
C LYS A 12 1.86 10.13 0.59
N MET A 13 1.75 9.05 1.36
CA MET A 13 0.61 8.79 2.23
C MET A 13 0.63 9.82 3.37
N TRP A 14 -0.21 10.86 3.28
CA TRP A 14 -0.41 11.88 4.32
C TRP A 14 0.88 12.54 4.82
N ASP A 15 1.83 12.80 3.91
CA ASP A 15 3.18 13.31 4.21
C ASP A 15 4.01 12.45 5.16
N CYS A 16 3.58 11.22 5.46
CA CYS A 16 4.33 10.29 6.26
C CYS A 16 5.69 9.99 5.61
N PRO A 17 6.77 9.88 6.40
CA PRO A 17 8.06 9.40 5.91
C PRO A 17 7.92 8.05 5.19
N LEU A 18 8.67 7.88 4.11
CA LEU A 18 8.75 6.60 3.41
C LEU A 18 9.80 5.73 4.11
N ASP A 19 9.35 4.62 4.67
CA ASP A 19 10.23 3.59 5.23
C ASP A 19 10.60 2.61 4.11
N ILE A 20 11.65 2.96 3.36
CA ILE A 20 12.14 2.19 2.22
C ILE A 20 13.34 1.36 2.69
N PRO A 21 13.27 0.02 2.61
CA PRO A 21 14.39 -0.85 2.97
C PRO A 21 15.44 -0.85 1.85
N TYR A 22 16.26 0.21 1.78
CA TYR A 22 17.22 0.43 0.69
C TYR A 22 18.21 -0.74 0.51
N GLU A 23 18.52 -1.47 1.58
CA GLU A 23 19.39 -2.65 1.56
C GLU A 23 18.80 -3.83 0.79
N GLN A 24 17.47 -3.87 0.62
CA GLN A 24 16.75 -4.91 -0.10
C GLN A 24 16.49 -4.54 -1.56
N ILE A 25 16.79 -3.30 -1.97
CA ILE A 25 16.58 -2.83 -3.34
C ILE A 25 17.69 -3.39 -4.22
N PRO A 26 17.36 -4.06 -5.34
CA PRO A 26 18.38 -4.54 -6.27
C PRO A 26 19.23 -3.38 -6.84
N PRO A 27 20.54 -3.57 -7.11
CA PRO A 27 21.45 -2.49 -7.50
C PRO A 27 21.08 -1.73 -8.78
N ASP A 28 20.31 -2.37 -9.65
CA ASP A 28 19.79 -1.86 -10.90
C ASP A 28 18.49 -1.06 -10.75
N TYR A 29 18.00 -0.83 -9.52
CA TYR A 29 16.81 -0.03 -9.24
C TYR A 29 17.16 1.25 -8.46
N ILE A 30 16.33 2.28 -8.65
CA ILE A 30 16.33 3.52 -7.89
C ILE A 30 14.90 3.76 -7.44
N ILE A 31 14.69 3.99 -6.15
CA ILE A 31 13.44 4.55 -5.63
C ILE A 31 13.69 6.02 -5.32
N THR A 32 12.83 6.91 -5.80
CA THR A 32 12.96 8.37 -5.64
C THR A 32 11.61 9.04 -5.40
N THR A 33 11.64 10.26 -4.87
CA THR A 33 10.48 11.16 -4.76
C THR A 33 10.65 12.42 -5.63
N ASP A 34 11.75 12.50 -6.39
CA ASP A 34 12.02 13.62 -7.30
C ASP A 34 11.10 13.57 -8.54
N ARG A 35 10.05 14.38 -8.52
CA ARG A 35 9.07 14.47 -9.63
C ARG A 35 9.69 14.95 -10.94
N ASN A 36 10.87 15.57 -10.94
CA ASN A 36 11.56 15.94 -12.19
C ASN A 36 12.01 14.70 -12.98
N LEU A 37 12.03 13.52 -12.35
CA LEU A 37 12.31 12.25 -13.00
C LEU A 37 11.06 11.54 -13.52
N TYR A 38 9.87 12.16 -13.45
CA TYR A 38 8.61 11.58 -13.91
C TYR A 38 8.73 11.03 -15.35
N ASP A 39 9.27 11.81 -16.30
CA ASP A 39 9.40 11.37 -17.70
C ASP A 39 10.41 10.23 -17.91
N LYS A 40 11.29 10.00 -16.93
CA LYS A 40 12.31 8.94 -16.96
C LYS A 40 11.93 7.73 -16.10
N ALA A 41 10.86 7.83 -15.32
CA ALA A 41 10.44 6.78 -14.42
C ALA A 41 9.85 5.60 -15.21
N ASP A 42 10.37 4.41 -14.99
CA ASP A 42 9.79 3.16 -15.51
C ASP A 42 8.49 2.84 -14.77
N VAL A 43 8.42 3.17 -13.48
CA VAL A 43 7.23 2.97 -12.63
C VAL A 43 6.96 4.23 -11.83
N VAL A 44 5.69 4.65 -11.75
CA VAL A 44 5.23 5.75 -10.91
C VAL A 44 4.16 5.22 -9.96
N VAL A 45 4.38 5.41 -8.66
CA VAL A 45 3.47 4.99 -7.60
C VAL A 45 2.73 6.21 -7.09
N PHE A 46 1.41 6.14 -7.09
CA PHE A 46 0.53 7.20 -6.65
C PHE A 46 -0.23 6.77 -5.41
N HIS A 47 -0.13 7.53 -4.33
CA HIS A 47 -0.99 7.34 -3.19
C HIS A 47 -2.37 7.95 -3.49
N MET A 48 -3.34 7.10 -3.80
CA MET A 48 -4.63 7.53 -4.36
C MET A 48 -5.41 8.51 -3.46
N PRO A 49 -5.53 8.31 -2.14
CA PRO A 49 -6.29 9.23 -1.28
C PRO A 49 -5.78 10.66 -1.28
N THR A 50 -4.48 10.88 -1.48
CA THR A 50 -3.87 12.23 -1.43
C THR A 50 -3.52 12.77 -2.82
N LEU A 51 -3.72 11.99 -3.89
CA LEU A 51 -3.27 12.35 -5.23
C LEU A 51 -3.91 13.65 -5.73
N TYR A 52 -5.21 13.84 -5.49
CA TYR A 52 -5.94 15.03 -5.97
C TYR A 52 -5.34 16.35 -5.46
N HIS A 53 -4.77 16.36 -4.26
CA HIS A 53 -4.15 17.55 -3.68
C HIS A 53 -2.78 17.88 -4.29
N GLU A 54 -2.18 16.92 -4.99
CA GLU A 54 -0.81 16.98 -5.49
C GLU A 54 -0.71 17.23 -6.99
N LEU A 55 -1.82 17.08 -7.71
CA LEU A 55 -1.89 17.32 -9.14
C LEU A 55 -2.02 18.82 -9.42
N SER A 56 -1.04 19.38 -10.15
CA SER A 56 -1.10 20.74 -10.68
C SER A 56 -1.70 20.82 -12.10
N GLY A 57 -2.03 19.66 -12.70
CA GLY A 57 -2.59 19.52 -14.04
C GLY A 57 -2.66 18.06 -14.47
N ASP A 58 -2.97 17.83 -15.75
CA ASP A 58 -3.03 16.48 -16.32
C ASP A 58 -1.64 15.83 -16.43
N LEU A 59 -1.57 14.54 -16.11
CA LEU A 59 -0.36 13.74 -16.29
C LEU A 59 -0.47 12.90 -17.56
N ASN A 60 0.54 13.03 -18.43
CA ASN A 60 0.68 12.17 -19.59
C ASN A 60 1.47 10.93 -19.22
N LYS A 61 0.87 9.74 -19.40
CA LYS A 61 1.54 8.46 -19.19
C LYS A 61 2.36 8.09 -20.42
N HIS A 62 3.65 7.86 -20.23
CA HIS A 62 4.55 7.44 -21.31
C HIS A 62 4.35 5.96 -21.67
N THR A 63 4.55 5.58 -22.94
CA THR A 63 4.25 4.23 -23.46
C THR A 63 4.87 3.07 -22.67
N ASN A 64 6.07 3.28 -22.11
CA ASN A 64 6.80 2.26 -21.34
C ASN A 64 6.72 2.47 -19.83
N GLN A 65 6.01 3.49 -19.37
CA GLN A 65 5.84 3.80 -17.96
C GLN A 65 4.64 3.05 -17.39
N LYS A 66 4.82 2.47 -16.21
CA LYS A 66 3.76 1.80 -15.44
C LYS A 66 3.28 2.68 -14.30
N TRP A 67 1.97 2.74 -14.10
CA TRP A 67 1.35 3.47 -13.00
C TRP A 67 0.81 2.47 -11.97
N VAL A 68 1.14 2.70 -10.69
CA VAL A 68 0.69 1.89 -9.56
C VAL A 68 -0.24 2.72 -8.69
N ALA A 69 -1.48 2.24 -8.51
CA ALA A 69 -2.42 2.81 -7.56
C ALA A 69 -2.15 2.25 -6.16
N TRP A 70 -1.60 3.06 -5.26
CA TRP A 70 -1.38 2.71 -3.86
C TRP A 70 -2.51 3.25 -2.98
N TYR A 71 -3.19 2.34 -2.27
CA TYR A 71 -4.23 2.71 -1.32
C TYR A 71 -4.42 1.61 -0.29
N LEU A 72 -4.73 1.99 0.94
CA LEU A 72 -5.12 1.08 2.00
C LEU A 72 -6.58 1.27 2.40
N GLU A 73 -7.23 2.30 1.94
CA GLU A 73 -8.51 2.73 2.45
C GLU A 73 -9.68 1.97 1.81
N SER A 74 -10.78 1.90 2.55
CA SER A 74 -12.01 1.34 2.03
C SER A 74 -12.67 2.32 1.06
N GLU A 75 -13.30 1.76 0.03
CA GLU A 75 -14.14 2.50 -0.92
C GLU A 75 -15.33 3.20 -0.25
N ALA A 76 -15.71 2.80 0.97
CA ALA A 76 -16.70 3.51 1.75
C ALA A 76 -16.23 4.92 2.16
N ASN A 77 -14.93 5.07 2.41
CA ASN A 77 -14.32 6.35 2.78
C ASN A 77 -13.85 7.13 1.55
N TYR A 78 -13.44 6.43 0.49
CA TYR A 78 -12.98 7.02 -0.77
C TYR A 78 -13.72 6.40 -1.96
N PRO A 79 -14.94 6.87 -2.28
CA PRO A 79 -15.78 6.28 -3.32
C PRO A 79 -15.16 6.23 -4.72
N PHE A 80 -14.24 7.16 -5.03
CA PHE A 80 -13.56 7.19 -6.33
C PHE A 80 -12.71 5.93 -6.58
N LEU A 81 -12.33 5.19 -5.53
CA LEU A 81 -11.66 3.88 -5.68
C LEU A 81 -12.56 2.82 -6.36
N LYS A 82 -13.88 3.06 -6.45
CA LYS A 82 -14.82 2.24 -7.25
C LYS A 82 -14.96 2.72 -8.69
N ASP A 83 -14.51 3.93 -9.00
CA ASP A 83 -14.67 4.48 -10.34
C ASP A 83 -13.71 3.75 -11.29
N GLN A 84 -14.28 2.89 -12.13
CA GLN A 84 -13.51 2.12 -13.10
C GLN A 84 -12.77 3.01 -14.09
N LYS A 85 -13.28 4.21 -14.42
CA LYS A 85 -12.61 5.13 -15.34
C LYS A 85 -11.30 5.64 -14.76
N ILE A 86 -11.29 5.91 -13.45
CA ILE A 86 -10.08 6.35 -12.74
C ILE A 86 -9.14 5.17 -12.55
N MET A 87 -9.66 4.07 -11.99
CA MET A 87 -8.83 2.93 -11.62
C MET A 87 -8.22 2.21 -12.84
N SER A 88 -8.88 2.23 -14.01
CA SER A 88 -8.34 1.64 -15.23
C SER A 88 -7.14 2.38 -15.83
N LEU A 89 -6.80 3.58 -15.35
CA LEU A 89 -5.60 4.31 -15.78
C LEU A 89 -4.30 3.66 -15.26
N PHE A 90 -4.42 2.92 -14.15
CA PHE A 90 -3.32 2.30 -13.45
C PHE A 90 -3.11 0.86 -13.97
N ASP A 91 -1.85 0.46 -14.11
CA ASP A 91 -1.50 -0.91 -14.54
C ASP A 91 -1.57 -1.91 -13.38
N TYR A 92 -1.27 -1.44 -12.16
CA TYR A 92 -1.19 -2.28 -10.98
C TYR A 92 -1.86 -1.63 -9.78
N HIS A 93 -2.46 -2.45 -8.94
CA HIS A 93 -3.01 -2.04 -7.66
C HIS A 93 -2.12 -2.54 -6.52
N MET A 94 -1.72 -1.63 -5.65
CA MET A 94 -1.02 -1.91 -4.41
C MET A 94 -1.94 -1.64 -3.22
N SER A 95 -2.52 -2.70 -2.65
CA SER A 95 -3.47 -2.57 -1.54
C SER A 95 -3.51 -3.81 -0.65
N TYR A 96 -4.25 -3.73 0.46
CA TYR A 96 -4.49 -4.86 1.37
C TYR A 96 -5.40 -5.96 0.77
N ARG A 97 -5.99 -5.72 -0.41
CA ARG A 97 -6.96 -6.63 -1.02
C ARG A 97 -6.25 -7.83 -1.63
N GLN A 98 -6.80 -9.02 -1.42
CA GLN A 98 -6.24 -10.26 -1.95
C GLN A 98 -6.22 -10.33 -3.50
N LYS A 99 -7.00 -9.49 -4.17
CA LYS A 99 -7.04 -9.40 -5.63
C LYS A 99 -6.11 -8.33 -6.21
N ALA A 100 -5.38 -7.60 -5.36
CA ALA A 100 -4.41 -6.61 -5.82
C ALA A 100 -3.18 -7.32 -6.38
N GLU A 101 -2.59 -6.79 -7.46
CA GLU A 101 -1.36 -7.34 -8.05
C GLU A 101 -0.18 -7.25 -7.08
N ILE A 102 -0.19 -6.21 -6.23
CA ILE A 102 0.79 -6.01 -5.16
C ILE A 102 0.04 -6.01 -3.82
N ILE A 103 0.24 -7.05 -3.03
CA ILE A 103 -0.38 -7.15 -1.71
C ILE A 103 0.43 -6.31 -0.72
N TYR A 104 -0.20 -5.26 -0.20
CA TYR A 104 0.36 -4.39 0.84
C TYR A 104 -0.54 -4.45 2.08
N PRO A 105 -0.27 -5.36 3.03
CA PRO A 105 -1.12 -5.55 4.19
C PRO A 105 -0.91 -4.48 5.27
N TYR A 106 -1.88 -4.34 6.17
CA TYR A 106 -1.78 -3.47 7.35
C TYR A 106 -0.80 -3.97 8.43
N TYR A 107 -0.33 -5.20 8.32
CA TYR A 107 0.60 -5.79 9.26
C TYR A 107 1.99 -5.87 8.60
N GLN A 108 3.02 -5.61 9.39
CA GLN A 108 4.39 -5.81 8.94
C GLN A 108 4.73 -7.30 8.85
N TYR A 109 5.78 -7.63 8.09
CA TYR A 109 6.15 -9.02 7.82
C TYR A 109 6.59 -9.77 9.09
N ASP A 110 7.10 -9.06 10.09
CA ASP A 110 7.43 -9.60 11.42
C ASP A 110 6.19 -10.06 12.22
N HIS A 111 4.99 -9.55 11.90
CA HIS A 111 3.74 -10.04 12.47
C HIS A 111 3.37 -11.44 11.96
N ILE A 112 3.95 -11.92 10.85
CA ILE A 112 3.73 -13.29 10.36
C ILE A 112 4.20 -14.32 11.41
N ASP A 113 5.29 -14.03 12.12
CA ASP A 113 5.77 -14.89 13.20
C ASP A 113 4.78 -14.95 14.37
N ILE A 114 4.06 -13.86 14.63
CA ILE A 114 2.98 -13.80 15.63
C ILE A 114 1.83 -14.72 15.19
N PHE A 115 1.37 -14.61 13.95
CA PHE A 115 0.30 -15.47 13.42
C PHE A 115 0.68 -16.95 13.39
N HIS A 116 1.93 -17.28 13.07
CA HIS A 116 2.41 -18.66 13.10
C HIS A 116 2.50 -19.22 14.53
N LYS A 117 2.93 -18.42 15.51
CA LYS A 117 2.94 -18.82 16.93
C LYS A 117 1.52 -19.09 17.43
N GLU A 118 0.56 -18.23 17.13
CA GLU A 118 -0.83 -18.41 17.54
C GLU A 118 -1.47 -19.64 16.88
N LYS A 119 -1.28 -19.84 15.57
CA LYS A 119 -1.79 -21.03 14.87
C LYS A 119 -1.23 -22.33 15.48
N ARG A 120 0.06 -22.35 15.84
CA ARG A 120 0.68 -23.48 16.54
C ARG A 120 0.10 -23.68 17.94
N ALA A 121 -0.13 -22.60 18.69
CA ALA A 121 -0.72 -22.66 20.03
C ALA A 121 -2.18 -23.14 20.00
N LEU A 122 -2.98 -22.68 19.04
CA LEU A 122 -4.37 -23.12 18.83
C LEU A 122 -4.45 -24.59 18.43
N LYS A 123 -3.55 -25.05 17.55
CA LYS A 123 -3.44 -26.47 17.19
C LYS A 123 -3.06 -27.33 18.40
N LYS A 124 -2.15 -26.88 19.26
CA LYS A 124 -1.82 -27.56 20.54
C LYS A 124 -3.01 -27.64 21.49
N LYS A 125 -3.95 -26.69 21.42
CA LYS A 125 -5.19 -26.67 22.21
C LYS A 125 -6.34 -27.44 21.56
N GLY A 126 -6.09 -28.17 20.46
CA GLY A 126 -7.10 -29.02 19.79
C GLY A 126 -8.06 -28.28 18.85
N TYR A 127 -7.79 -27.00 18.53
CA TYR A 127 -8.59 -26.26 17.57
C TYR A 127 -8.08 -26.48 16.15
N ASP A 128 -8.77 -27.31 15.37
CA ASP A 128 -8.53 -27.46 13.93
C ASP A 128 -9.35 -26.42 13.16
N GLY A 129 -8.66 -25.68 12.29
CA GLY A 129 -9.04 -24.38 11.71
C GLY A 129 -10.29 -24.30 10.83
N ILE A 130 -11.18 -25.29 10.88
CA ILE A 130 -12.47 -25.30 10.15
C ILE A 130 -13.66 -25.00 11.09
N LYS A 131 -13.53 -25.19 12.42
CA LYS A 131 -14.66 -25.02 13.37
C LYS A 131 -14.67 -23.73 14.21
N SER A 132 -13.65 -22.86 14.12
CA SER A 132 -13.51 -21.71 15.04
C SER A 132 -13.98 -20.35 14.51
N ILE A 133 -14.54 -20.25 13.30
CA ILE A 133 -15.00 -18.95 12.74
C ILE A 133 -16.18 -18.38 13.55
N GLN A 134 -16.90 -19.19 14.33
CA GLN A 134 -18.05 -18.76 15.14
C GLN A 134 -17.73 -18.29 16.56
N GLN A 135 -16.48 -18.40 17.02
CA GLN A 135 -16.05 -17.77 18.28
C GLN A 135 -14.74 -17.04 18.04
N LYS A 136 -14.83 -15.79 17.57
CA LYS A 136 -13.65 -14.91 17.50
C LYS A 136 -13.20 -14.60 18.94
N PRO A 137 -11.99 -14.99 19.37
CA PRO A 137 -11.36 -14.27 20.47
C PRO A 137 -11.15 -12.84 19.98
N GLN A 138 -11.58 -11.85 20.78
CA GLN A 138 -11.21 -10.46 20.54
C GLN A 138 -9.71 -10.33 20.72
N VAL A 139 -8.95 -10.46 19.64
CA VAL A 139 -7.56 -10.02 19.60
C VAL A 139 -7.62 -8.49 19.58
N ARG A 140 -7.40 -7.87 20.75
CA ARG A 140 -7.10 -6.43 20.83
C ARG A 140 -5.73 -6.21 20.20
N ILE A 141 -5.72 -5.93 18.90
CA ILE A 141 -4.56 -5.34 18.26
C ILE A 141 -4.58 -3.88 18.71
N TYR A 142 -3.67 -3.52 19.62
CA TYR A 142 -3.40 -2.12 19.92
C TYR A 142 -2.69 -1.53 18.70
N SER A 143 -3.46 -0.99 17.76
CA SER A 143 -2.90 -0.12 16.73
C SER A 143 -2.58 1.23 17.40
N GLY A 144 -1.30 1.48 17.69
CA GLY A 144 -0.81 2.82 18.03
C GLY A 144 -1.07 3.87 16.94
N ALA A 145 -1.58 3.46 15.77
CA ALA A 145 -2.02 4.36 14.70
C ALA A 145 -3.37 5.07 14.97
N ASN A 146 -4.14 4.66 15.98
CA ASN A 146 -5.49 5.19 16.22
C ASN A 146 -5.58 6.43 17.13
N GLU A 147 -4.47 6.91 17.71
CA GLU A 147 -4.48 8.12 18.54
C GLU A 147 -4.14 9.41 17.79
N ILE A 148 -3.59 9.34 16.57
CA ILE A 148 -3.20 10.54 15.81
C ILE A 148 -4.38 11.08 14.96
N HIS A 149 -5.40 10.27 14.66
CA HIS A 149 -6.40 10.62 13.65
C HIS A 149 -7.80 11.04 14.14
N LYS A 150 -8.00 11.23 15.45
CA LYS A 150 -9.30 11.71 15.96
C LYS A 150 -9.50 13.22 15.92
N ASN A 151 -8.44 14.02 15.72
CA ASN A 151 -8.52 15.48 15.89
C ASN A 151 -8.45 16.31 14.60
N ARG A 152 -8.62 15.73 13.40
CA ARG A 152 -8.54 16.52 12.15
C ARG A 152 -9.66 16.37 11.13
N PHE A 153 -10.74 15.67 11.46
CA PHE A 153 -11.94 15.65 10.63
C PHE A 153 -13.04 16.52 11.25
N LEU A 154 -12.92 17.84 11.05
CA LEU A 154 -14.04 18.75 11.05
C LEU A 154 -14.05 19.44 9.67
N TRP A 155 -14.95 18.92 8.82
CA TRP A 155 -15.42 19.43 7.52
C TRP A 155 -14.41 19.47 6.37
#